data_AF-A0A945CGV2-F1
#
_entry.id   AF-A0A945CGV2-F1
#
_cell.length_a   1.000
_cell.length_b   1.000
_cell.length_c   1.000
_cell.angle_alpha   90.00
_cell.angle_beta   90.00
_cell.angle_gamma   90.00
#
_symmetry.space_group_name_H-M   'P 1'
#
loop_
_entity.id
_entity.type
_entity.pdbx_description
1 polymer ?
#
loop_
_entity_poly.entity_id
_entity_poly.type
_entity_poly.pdbx_seq_one_letter_code
_entity_poly.pdbx_strand_id
1 'polypeptide(L)'
;SVVPPILVPLWGPFRRKLVEPRAGYVEFSQARKEKTRTGLKVTFALCVGAFLLGVGMFLYLRVASIEEGYWVAGFIPGLPAMLLGVGALIAVQLTGARRFVVYALLMVSFGAATIALQFGPAMPMLASGMALTLSGAVLMVRFLRASAEFEEDA
;
A
#
# COMPACT_ATOMS: atom_id res chain seq x y z
N SER A 1 -5.90 1.82 -50.07
CA SER A 1 -6.27 0.43 -49.76
C SER A 1 -7.44 0.49 -48.77
N VAL A 2 -8.67 0.33 -49.27
CA VAL A 2 -9.89 0.44 -48.45
C VAL A 2 -10.02 -0.86 -47.65
N VAL A 3 -9.70 -0.82 -46.36
CA VAL A 3 -9.97 -1.94 -45.45
C VAL A 3 -11.47 -1.93 -45.15
N PRO A 4 -12.22 -3.01 -45.46
CA PRO A 4 -13.65 -3.07 -45.19
C PRO A 4 -13.94 -2.81 -43.69
N PRO A 5 -14.84 -1.87 -43.33
CA PRO A 5 -15.20 -1.58 -41.93
C PRO A 5 -15.77 -2.80 -41.18
N ILE A 6 -16.16 -3.84 -41.92
CA ILE A 6 -16.72 -5.10 -41.43
C ILE A 6 -15.65 -5.97 -40.74
N LEU A 7 -14.36 -5.75 -41.03
CA LEU A 7 -13.26 -6.49 -40.38
C LEU A 7 -13.04 -6.07 -38.92
N VAL A 8 -13.41 -4.84 -38.55
CA VAL A 8 -13.19 -4.30 -37.20
C VAL A 8 -14.01 -5.04 -36.12
N PRO A 9 -15.34 -5.28 -36.27
CA PRO A 9 -16.10 -6.05 -35.29
C PRO A 9 -15.75 -7.55 -35.27
N LEU A 10 -15.30 -8.12 -36.39
CA LEU A 10 -14.86 -9.52 -36.47
C LEU A 10 -13.47 -9.77 -35.86
N TRP A 11 -12.65 -8.73 -35.71
CA TRP A 11 -11.31 -8.85 -35.13
C TRP A 11 -11.34 -9.17 -33.63
N GLY A 12 -12.33 -8.66 -32.89
CA GLY A 12 -12.51 -8.92 -31.46
C GLY A 12 -12.58 -10.42 -31.09
N PRO A 13 -13.54 -11.19 -31.63
CA PRO A 13 -13.66 -12.61 -31.32
C PRO A 13 -12.49 -13.44 -31.88
N PHE A 14 -11.93 -13.06 -33.04
CA PHE A 14 -10.82 -13.78 -33.65
C PHE A 14 -9.52 -13.61 -32.86
N ARG A 15 -9.24 -12.39 -32.36
CA ARG A 15 -8.10 -12.10 -31.47
C ARG A 15 -8.18 -12.86 -30.16
N ARG A 16 -9.37 -12.97 -29.54
CA ARG A 16 -9.55 -13.78 -28.33
C ARG A 16 -9.23 -15.25 -28.57
N LYS A 17 -9.66 -15.82 -29.70
CA LYS A 17 -9.44 -17.23 -30.00
C LYS A 17 -7.99 -17.59 -30.34
N LEU A 18 -7.25 -16.66 -30.97
CA LEU A 18 -5.86 -16.88 -31.42
C LEU A 18 -4.81 -16.44 -30.39
N VAL A 19 -5.07 -15.38 -29.62
CA VAL A 19 -4.09 -14.77 -28.69
C VAL A 19 -4.34 -15.19 -27.23
N GLU A 20 -5.59 -15.42 -26.83
CA GLU A 20 -5.93 -15.76 -25.43
C GLU A 20 -6.00 -17.27 -25.06
N PRO A 21 -5.74 -18.30 -25.92
CA PRO A 21 -5.87 -19.68 -25.46
C PRO A 21 -4.78 -20.09 -24.43
N ARG A 22 -3.74 -19.26 -24.25
CA ARG A 22 -2.65 -19.49 -23.29
C ARG A 22 -2.76 -18.66 -22.01
N ALA A 23 -3.66 -17.68 -21.95
CA ALA A 23 -4.10 -17.12 -20.69
C ALA A 23 -5.20 -18.04 -20.15
N GLY A 24 -4.83 -19.29 -19.84
CA GLY A 24 -5.71 -20.22 -19.16
C GLY A 24 -6.39 -19.45 -18.04
N TYR A 25 -7.71 -19.45 -18.04
CA TYR A 25 -8.49 -18.96 -16.92
C TYR A 25 -7.96 -19.73 -15.71
N VAL A 26 -7.03 -19.13 -14.98
CA VAL A 26 -6.62 -19.63 -13.68
C VAL A 26 -7.86 -19.35 -12.85
N GLU A 27 -8.77 -20.31 -12.83
CA GLU A 27 -9.82 -20.36 -11.83
C GLU A 27 -9.09 -20.33 -10.51
N PHE A 28 -8.96 -19.13 -9.95
CA PHE A 28 -8.40 -18.96 -8.63
C PHE A 28 -9.22 -19.86 -7.74
N SER A 29 -8.57 -20.88 -7.17
CA SER A 29 -9.22 -21.81 -6.26
C SER A 29 -10.03 -21.02 -5.25
N GLN A 30 -11.20 -21.53 -4.86
CA GLN A 30 -12.09 -20.81 -3.94
C GLN A 30 -11.35 -20.34 -2.68
N ALA A 31 -10.36 -21.10 -2.22
CA ALA A 31 -9.44 -20.75 -1.14
C ALA A 31 -8.69 -19.40 -1.36
N ARG A 32 -8.28 -19.10 -2.59
CA ARG A 32 -7.60 -17.84 -2.93
C ARG A 32 -8.60 -16.67 -2.99
N LYS A 33 -9.80 -16.89 -3.51
CA LYS A 33 -10.89 -15.88 -3.50
C LYS A 33 -11.30 -15.51 -2.07
N GLU A 34 -11.42 -16.50 -1.20
CA GLU A 34 -11.80 -16.30 0.20
C GLU A 34 -10.72 -15.59 1.00
N LYS A 35 -9.44 -15.93 0.77
CA LYS A 35 -8.30 -15.21 1.36
C LYS A 35 -8.27 -13.73 0.94
N THR A 36 -8.51 -13.44 -0.33
CA THR A 36 -8.59 -12.04 -0.82
C THR A 36 -9.80 -11.31 -0.24
N ARG A 37 -10.96 -11.98 -0.13
CA ARG A 37 -12.18 -11.38 0.45
C ARG A 37 -12.01 -11.05 1.93
N THR A 38 -11.42 -11.97 2.71
CA THR A 38 -11.08 -11.73 4.11
C THR A 38 -10.05 -10.61 4.23
N GLY A 39 -9.05 -10.59 3.35
CA GLY A 39 -8.09 -9.51 3.31
C GLY A 39 -8.74 -8.14 3.07
N LEU A 40 -9.63 -8.06 2.09
CA LEU A 40 -10.36 -6.82 1.76
C LEU A 40 -11.24 -6.34 2.92
N LYS A 41 -11.91 -7.27 3.63
CA LYS A 41 -12.71 -6.94 4.83
C LYS A 41 -11.83 -6.35 5.94
N VAL A 42 -10.65 -6.93 6.18
CA VAL A 42 -9.70 -6.43 7.18
C VAL A 42 -9.19 -5.04 6.80
N THR A 43 -8.83 -4.82 5.53
CA THR A 43 -8.41 -3.50 5.05
C THR A 43 -9.52 -2.47 5.21
N PHE A 44 -10.74 -2.83 4.82
CA PHE A 44 -11.90 -1.96 4.94
C PHE A 44 -12.16 -1.60 6.41
N ALA A 45 -12.11 -2.58 7.32
CA ALA A 45 -12.23 -2.36 8.75
C ALA A 45 -11.12 -1.43 9.30
N LEU A 46 -9.88 -1.60 8.84
CA LEU A 46 -8.76 -0.71 9.20
C LEU A 46 -8.97 0.73 8.71
N CYS A 47 -9.37 0.92 7.45
CA CYS A 47 -9.64 2.24 6.89
C CYS A 47 -10.80 2.93 7.60
N VAL A 48 -11.91 2.22 7.82
CA VAL A 48 -13.08 2.75 8.53
C VAL A 48 -12.73 3.03 9.98
N GLY A 49 -11.99 2.14 10.66
CA GLY A 49 -11.54 2.34 12.02
C GLY A 49 -10.63 3.56 12.18
N ALA A 50 -9.64 3.71 11.28
CA ALA A 50 -8.76 4.87 11.26
C ALA A 50 -9.53 6.18 11.00
N PHE A 51 -10.50 6.16 10.07
CA PHE A 51 -11.37 7.29 9.81
C PHE A 51 -12.22 7.67 11.03
N LEU A 52 -12.89 6.69 11.65
CA LEU A 52 -13.71 6.92 12.85
C LEU A 52 -12.88 7.41 14.03
N LEU A 53 -11.66 6.89 14.22
CA LEU A 53 -10.73 7.41 15.22
C LEU A 53 -10.36 8.87 14.95
N GLY A 54 -9.99 9.19 13.70
CA GLY A 54 -9.65 10.55 13.32
C GLY A 54 -10.81 11.53 13.52
N VAL A 55 -12.01 11.17 13.06
CA VAL A 55 -13.23 11.98 13.22
C VAL A 55 -13.63 12.09 14.70
N GLY A 56 -13.63 10.97 15.43
CA GLY A 56 -13.98 10.95 16.86
C GLY A 56 -13.03 11.81 17.68
N MET A 57 -11.72 11.74 17.40
CA MET A 57 -10.73 12.60 18.03
C MET A 57 -10.93 14.07 17.65
N PHE A 58 -11.22 14.39 16.39
CA PHE A 58 -11.53 15.76 15.96
C PHE A 58 -12.77 16.33 16.68
N LEU A 59 -13.85 15.55 16.77
CA LEU A 59 -15.07 15.96 17.45
C LEU A 59 -14.86 16.10 18.96
N TYR A 60 -14.11 15.19 19.57
CA TYR A 60 -13.73 15.28 20.98
C TYR A 60 -12.97 16.57 21.28
N LEU A 61 -11.97 16.90 20.46
CA LEU A 61 -11.20 18.14 20.59
C LEU A 61 -12.06 19.40 20.39
N ARG A 62 -13.04 19.35 19.48
CA ARG A 62 -14.02 20.42 19.26
C ARG A 62 -14.93 20.66 20.46
N VAL A 63 -15.44 19.60 21.09
CA VAL A 63 -16.38 19.69 22.22
C VAL A 63 -15.66 20.06 23.50
N ALA A 64 -14.47 19.50 23.73
CA ALA A 64 -13.72 19.68 24.96
C ALA A 64 -13.22 21.13 25.18
N SER A 65 -13.35 22.03 24.19
CA SER A 65 -13.01 23.46 24.30
C SER A 65 -11.65 23.71 24.96
N ILE A 66 -10.69 22.80 24.73
CA ILE A 66 -9.43 22.79 25.45
C ILE A 66 -8.61 24.00 24.99
N GLU A 67 -8.47 25.00 25.86
CA GLU A 67 -7.65 26.20 25.62
C GLU A 67 -6.14 25.91 25.52
N GLU A 68 -5.68 24.68 25.69
CA GLU A 68 -4.24 24.37 25.76
C GLU A 68 -3.73 23.61 24.53
N GLY A 69 -3.31 24.40 23.55
CA GLY A 69 -2.69 24.01 22.28
C GLY A 69 -1.33 23.30 22.34
N TYR A 70 -0.94 22.66 23.46
CA TYR A 70 0.34 21.93 23.54
C TYR A 70 0.21 20.44 23.20
N TRP A 71 -0.77 19.74 23.77
CA TRP A 71 -0.91 18.29 23.55
C TRP A 71 -1.41 17.94 22.14
N VAL A 72 -2.32 18.74 21.60
CA VAL A 72 -2.85 18.55 20.24
C VAL A 72 -1.79 18.88 19.18
N ALA A 73 -0.94 19.88 19.44
CA ALA A 73 0.16 20.24 18.56
C ALA A 73 1.16 19.08 18.38
N GLY A 74 1.36 18.25 19.42
CA GLY A 74 2.19 17.05 19.35
C GLY A 74 1.64 15.92 18.47
N PHE A 75 0.34 15.91 18.18
CA PHE A 75 -0.29 14.90 17.30
C PHE A 75 -0.15 15.23 15.81
N ILE A 76 -0.18 16.52 15.46
CA ILE A 76 -0.07 17.01 14.09
C ILE A 76 1.16 16.43 13.35
N PRO A 77 2.37 16.38 13.94
CA PRO A 77 3.54 15.87 13.24
C PRO A 77 3.56 14.36 13.04
N GLY A 78 2.85 13.58 13.87
CA GLY A 78 2.79 12.11 13.77
C GLY A 78 1.78 11.60 12.75
N LEU A 79 0.77 12.41 12.40
CA LEU A 79 -0.33 12.02 11.50
C LEU A 79 0.12 11.56 10.11
N PRO A 80 1.03 12.24 9.40
CA PRO A 80 1.46 11.81 8.07
C PRO A 80 2.11 10.42 8.08
N ALA A 81 2.96 10.13 9.06
CA ALA A 81 3.61 8.82 9.20
C ALA A 81 2.60 7.71 9.48
N MET A 82 1.60 7.97 10.34
CA MET A 82 0.53 7.01 10.61
C MET A 82 -0.35 6.76 9.37
N LEU A 83 -0.69 7.80 8.61
CA LEU A 83 -1.43 7.67 7.35
C LEU A 83 -0.66 6.84 6.31
N LEU A 84 0.66 7.05 6.20
CA LEU A 84 1.52 6.23 5.35
C LEU A 84 1.57 4.77 5.83
N GLY A 85 1.56 4.53 7.14
CA GLY A 85 1.44 3.18 7.71
C GLY A 85 0.16 2.48 7.28
N VAL A 86 -0.99 3.19 7.29
CA VAL A 86 -2.26 2.67 6.77
C VAL A 86 -2.16 2.37 5.27
N GLY A 87 -1.56 3.28 4.49
CA GLY A 87 -1.29 3.07 3.07
C GLY A 87 -0.46 1.81 2.79
N ALA A 88 0.56 1.56 3.62
CA ALA A 88 1.38 0.35 3.53
C ALA A 88 0.55 -0.92 3.83
N LEU A 89 -0.38 -0.89 4.80
CA LEU A 89 -1.29 -2.01 5.04
C LEU A 89 -2.22 -2.28 3.84
N ILE A 90 -2.68 -1.24 3.15
CA ILE A 90 -3.43 -1.41 1.89
C ILE A 90 -2.54 -2.09 0.84
N ALA A 91 -1.27 -1.67 0.73
CA ALA A 91 -0.31 -2.26 -0.20
C ALA A 91 -0.02 -3.74 0.09
N VAL A 92 0.02 -4.17 1.37
CA VAL A 92 0.10 -5.60 1.74
C VAL A 92 -0.99 -6.41 1.05
N GLN A 93 -2.21 -5.87 1.02
CA GLN A 93 -3.40 -6.59 0.63
C GLN A 93 -3.57 -6.62 -0.89
N LEU A 94 -3.11 -5.57 -1.57
CA LEU A 94 -3.06 -5.50 -3.03
C LEU A 94 -1.95 -6.39 -3.61
N THR A 95 -0.79 -6.41 -2.97
CA THR A 95 0.40 -7.10 -3.51
C THR A 95 0.63 -8.50 -2.93
N GLY A 96 0.00 -8.82 -1.80
CA GLY A 96 0.26 -10.05 -1.04
C GLY A 96 1.65 -10.12 -0.41
N ALA A 97 2.46 -9.07 -0.52
CA ALA A 97 3.84 -9.08 -0.05
C ALA A 97 3.91 -8.77 1.45
N ARG A 98 4.32 -9.77 2.25
CA ARG A 98 4.54 -9.64 3.72
C ARG A 98 5.50 -8.51 4.11
N ARG A 99 6.37 -8.07 3.19
CA ARG A 99 7.35 -6.98 3.42
C ARG A 99 6.65 -5.66 3.76
N PHE A 100 5.49 -5.38 3.19
CA PHE A 100 4.74 -4.16 3.50
C PHE A 100 4.17 -4.13 4.93
N VAL A 101 4.00 -5.29 5.59
CA VAL A 101 3.61 -5.35 7.01
C VAL A 101 4.72 -4.77 7.88
N VAL A 102 5.98 -5.11 7.56
CA VAL A 102 7.14 -4.58 8.28
C VAL A 102 7.21 -3.07 8.10
N TYR A 103 7.02 -2.57 6.88
CA TYR A 103 7.02 -1.12 6.62
C TYR A 103 5.86 -0.40 7.32
N ALA A 104 4.67 -0.99 7.35
CA ALA A 104 3.53 -0.43 8.08
C ALA A 104 3.82 -0.31 9.58
N LEU A 105 4.36 -1.37 10.19
CA LEU A 105 4.73 -1.36 11.61
C LEU A 105 5.81 -0.31 11.91
N LEU A 106 6.82 -0.20 11.04
CA LEU A 106 7.89 0.79 11.14
C LEU A 106 7.36 2.23 11.05
N MET A 107 6.43 2.48 10.13
CA MET A 107 5.78 3.78 9.96
C MET A 107 4.93 4.16 11.17
N VAL A 108 4.15 3.21 11.70
CA VAL A 108 3.32 3.44 12.89
C VAL A 108 4.19 3.66 14.13
N SER A 109 5.26 2.89 14.31
CA SER A 109 6.16 3.06 15.45
C SER A 109 6.92 4.38 15.40
N PHE A 110 7.38 4.82 14.23
CA PHE A 110 7.98 6.14 14.08
C PHE A 110 6.96 7.27 14.30
N GLY A 111 5.73 7.14 13.78
CA GLY A 111 4.65 8.08 14.05
C GLY A 111 4.37 8.21 15.55
N ALA A 112 4.27 7.09 16.27
CA ALA A 112 4.09 7.06 17.71
C ALA A 112 5.28 7.67 18.48
N ALA A 113 6.51 7.34 18.09
CA ALA A 113 7.72 7.92 18.67
C ALA A 113 7.79 9.44 18.48
N THR A 114 7.28 9.95 17.35
CA THR A 114 7.20 11.39 17.08
C THR A 114 6.27 12.09 18.06
N ILE A 115 5.10 11.51 18.28
CA ILE A 115 4.10 12.03 19.22
C ILE A 115 4.67 12.01 20.64
N ALA A 116 5.37 10.92 21.01
CA ALA A 116 5.94 10.76 22.35
C ALA A 116 7.13 11.71 22.61
N LEU A 117 8.01 11.91 21.63
CA LEU A 117 9.24 12.68 21.78
C LEU A 117 9.10 14.15 21.33
N GLN A 118 7.92 14.55 20.87
CA GLN A 118 7.62 15.90 20.35
C GLN A 118 8.60 16.33 19.25
N PHE A 119 9.10 15.37 18.46
CA PHE A 119 9.95 15.70 17.32
C PHE A 119 9.12 16.38 16.23
N GLY A 120 9.75 17.32 15.52
CA GLY A 120 9.15 17.90 14.32
C GLY A 120 8.85 16.82 13.27
N PRO A 121 7.87 17.07 12.37
CA PRO A 121 7.38 16.06 11.41
C PRO A 121 8.46 15.59 10.42
N ALA A 122 9.49 16.41 10.20
CA ALA A 122 10.56 16.12 9.25
C ALA A 122 11.38 14.89 9.64
N MET A 123 11.73 14.73 10.93
CA MET A 123 12.61 13.65 11.40
C MET A 123 12.03 12.24 11.23
N PRO A 124 10.78 11.96 11.65
CA PRO A 124 10.19 10.63 11.42
C PRO A 124 9.91 10.35 9.96
N MET A 125 9.53 11.35 9.16
CA MET A 125 9.36 11.19 7.72
C MET A 125 10.69 10.86 7.04
N LEU A 126 11.79 11.51 7.45
CA LEU A 126 13.14 11.18 6.99
C LEU A 126 13.57 9.78 7.44
N ALA A 127 13.43 9.44 8.72
CA ALA A 127 13.87 8.14 9.25
C ALA A 127 13.12 6.98 8.58
N SER A 128 11.80 7.10 8.48
CA SER A 128 10.95 6.10 7.83
C SER A 128 11.16 6.05 6.31
N GLY A 129 11.35 7.20 5.66
CA GLY A 129 11.68 7.31 4.24
C GLY A 129 13.03 6.67 3.90
N MET A 130 14.08 6.97 4.67
CA MET A 130 15.40 6.36 4.50
C MET A 130 15.34 4.84 4.66
N ALA A 131 14.64 4.34 5.68
CA ALA A 131 14.49 2.90 5.88
C ALA A 131 13.81 2.22 4.67
N LEU A 132 12.74 2.83 4.14
CA LEU A 132 12.08 2.35 2.92
C LEU A 132 12.99 2.41 1.70
N THR A 133 13.65 3.53 1.44
CA THR A 133 14.54 3.70 0.28
C THR A 133 15.70 2.71 0.31
N LEU A 134 16.34 2.53 1.47
CA LEU A 134 17.42 1.54 1.63
C LEU A 134 16.92 0.12 1.38
N SER A 135 15.76 -0.24 1.93
CA SER A 135 15.17 -1.55 1.70
C SER A 135 14.83 -1.79 0.22
N GLY A 136 14.32 -0.76 -0.48
CA GLY A 136 14.04 -0.80 -1.90
C GLY A 136 15.30 -0.94 -2.74
N ALA A 137 16.35 -0.17 -2.42
CA ALA A 137 17.64 -0.24 -3.09
C ALA A 137 18.29 -1.62 -2.96
N VAL A 138 18.28 -2.21 -1.75
CA VAL A 138 18.80 -3.57 -1.52
C VAL A 138 18.05 -4.59 -2.37
N LEU A 139 16.72 -4.48 -2.46
CA LEU A 139 15.93 -5.39 -3.30
C LEU A 139 16.23 -5.22 -4.78
N MET A 140 16.40 -3.99 -5.25
CA MET A 140 16.74 -3.72 -6.64
C MET A 140 18.12 -4.26 -7.01
N VAL A 141 19.12 -4.07 -6.14
CA VAL A 141 20.46 -4.64 -6.34
C VAL A 141 20.41 -6.16 -6.37
N ARG A 142 19.66 -6.79 -5.46
CA ARG A 142 19.50 -8.25 -5.47
C ARG A 142 18.81 -8.76 -6.73
N PHE A 143 17.80 -8.03 -7.22
CA PHE A 143 17.11 -8.38 -8.45
C PHE A 143 18.04 -8.28 -9.66
N LEU A 144 18.79 -7.17 -9.80
CA LEU A 144 19.74 -6.97 -10.89
C LEU A 144 20.83 -8.06 -10.90
N ARG A 145 21.35 -8.44 -9.74
CA ARG A 145 22.32 -9.55 -9.63
C ARG A 145 21.73 -10.88 -10.07
N ALA A 146 20.54 -11.21 -9.59
CA ALA A 146 19.87 -12.45 -9.98
C ALA A 146 19.56 -12.48 -11.49
N SER A 147 19.16 -11.35 -12.08
CA SER A 147 18.91 -11.25 -13.52
C SER A 147 20.18 -11.43 -14.36
N ALA A 148 21.33 -10.91 -13.90
CA ALA A 148 22.60 -11.09 -14.58
C ALA A 148 23.05 -12.57 -14.59
N GLU A 149 22.85 -13.30 -13.49
CA GLU A 149 23.17 -14.74 -13.40
C GLU A 149 22.38 -15.57 -14.44
N PHE A 150 21.10 -15.24 -14.70
CA PHE A 150 20.31 -15.93 -15.73
C PHE A 150 20.75 -15.65 -17.17
N GLU A 151 21.44 -14.54 -17.42
CA GLU A 151 21.93 -14.17 -18.75
C GLU A 151 23.30 -14.80 -19.04
N GLU A 152 24.09 -15.14 -18.01
CA GLU A 152 25.33 -15.91 -18.14
C GLU A 152 25.09 -17.42 -18.34
N ASP A 153 23.96 -17.95 -17.85
CA ASP A 153 23.58 -19.36 -17.97
C ASP A 153 22.78 -19.72 -19.25
N ALA A 154 22.44 -18.72 -20.09
CA ALA A 154 21.61 -18.86 -21.29
C ALA A 154 22.42 -18.84 -22.61
#